data_AF-A0A351J0S6-F1
#
_entry.id   AF-A0A351J0S6-F1
#
_cell.length_a   1.000
_cell.length_b   1.000
_cell.length_c   1.000
_cell.angle_alpha   90.00
_cell.angle_beta   90.00
_cell.angle_gamma   90.00
#
_symmetry.space_group_name_H-M   'P 1'
#
loop_
_entity.id
_entity.type
_entity.pdbx_description
1 polymer ?
#
loop_
_entity_poly.entity_id
_entity_poly.type
_entity_poly.pdbx_seq_one_letter_code
_entity_poly.pdbx_strand_id
1 'polypeptide(L)'
;MKKITVRLLALVLSCVCSMSLLPAGMLVGSAAVKTPIKTKGTIYTEKEIATCRTNVKKYNWASATKNSYCASADKMIANGIDFYYLLMSSNEVWRSYYVSETNGCPNCGLDVYDYGNKYNIDFVNKPFKITCPACSMVFPTNDFESYYKSGLDEHYVFNPQKANKQYLKNVSYPEKGEYWGVDDGTGVVIGGTRYTVIGWYTNQAWSHIYGVLNTLKFAYLYSGEQKYATFGIAILSRIADLYPTMDPYYEKLYKEFVASNGGNAGYGKIKGRIDEAVYFGLFADAYDAFFYGFNEMAEKTSQEVYSFLQKRSPFIIKTTDDIKINIEQNLILQCYPNILLRNICGNMGY
;
A
#
# COMPACT_ATOMS: atom_id res chain seq x y z
N MET A 1 48.62 56.53 2.73
CA MET A 1 48.15 56.05 4.06
C MET A 1 46.83 55.31 3.86
N LYS A 2 46.87 53.98 3.68
CA LYS A 2 46.58 52.96 4.70
C LYS A 2 45.17 53.06 5.33
N LYS A 3 44.36 52.02 5.04
CA LYS A 3 43.13 51.54 5.73
C LYS A 3 41.92 52.46 5.47
N ILE A 4 40.77 52.02 4.95
CA ILE A 4 39.91 50.93 5.40
C ILE A 4 38.99 50.54 4.21
N THR A 5 39.14 49.36 3.64
CA THR A 5 38.13 48.77 2.73
C THR A 5 38.25 47.24 2.71
N VAL A 6 38.16 46.64 3.89
CA VAL A 6 37.92 45.19 4.05
C VAL A 6 37.03 45.01 5.27
N ARG A 7 35.73 45.24 5.11
CA ARG A 7 34.65 44.80 6.03
C ARG A 7 33.29 45.11 5.38
N LEU A 8 32.99 44.46 4.26
CA LEU A 8 31.61 44.35 3.76
C LEU A 8 31.40 43.21 2.75
N LEU A 9 32.45 42.49 2.34
CA LEU A 9 32.35 41.30 1.49
C LEU A 9 32.40 39.96 2.24
N ALA A 10 32.35 39.97 3.58
CA ALA A 10 32.34 38.75 4.41
C ALA A 10 31.00 38.50 5.12
N LEU A 11 29.93 39.24 4.77
CA LEU A 11 28.59 39.04 5.35
C LEU A 11 27.50 38.74 4.30
N VAL A 12 27.88 38.56 3.03
CA VAL A 12 26.95 38.19 1.94
C VAL A 12 27.24 36.75 1.42
N LEU A 13 28.26 36.09 1.96
CA LEU A 13 28.63 34.70 1.61
C LEU A 13 28.43 33.69 2.76
N SER A 14 27.61 34.02 3.77
CA SER A 14 27.23 33.11 4.85
C SER A 14 25.71 32.93 5.03
N CYS A 15 24.89 33.44 4.11
CA CYS A 15 23.42 33.31 4.16
C CYS A 15 22.81 32.61 2.94
N VAL A 16 23.60 31.91 2.12
CA VAL A 16 23.10 31.18 0.93
C VAL A 16 23.36 29.66 1.00
N CYS A 17 23.91 29.13 2.10
CA CYS A 17 24.13 27.69 2.30
C CYS A 17 23.30 27.06 3.44
N SER A 18 22.07 27.54 3.64
CA SER A 18 21.13 26.93 4.59
C SER A 18 19.68 26.84 4.08
N MET A 19 19.48 26.89 2.76
CA MET A 19 18.21 26.50 2.12
C MET A 19 18.39 25.20 1.32
N SER A 20 18.79 24.14 2.01
CA SER A 20 18.79 22.79 1.44
C SER A 20 18.68 21.78 2.57
N LEU A 21 17.50 21.77 3.21
CA LEU A 21 16.93 20.67 4.01
C LEU A 21 15.52 21.12 4.43
N LEU A 22 14.63 21.31 3.44
CA LEU A 22 13.21 21.12 3.72
C LEU A 22 12.98 19.61 3.61
N PRO A 23 12.56 18.92 4.69
CA PRO A 23 12.05 17.58 4.56
C PRO A 23 10.92 17.61 3.53
N ALA A 24 10.88 16.62 2.64
CA ALA A 24 9.68 16.32 1.87
C ALA A 24 8.58 15.96 2.88
N GLY A 25 7.86 16.98 3.33
CA GLY A 25 7.02 16.93 4.52
C GLY A 25 6.53 18.32 4.91
N MET A 26 6.40 19.24 3.95
CA MET A 26 5.47 20.34 4.13
C MET A 26 4.07 19.76 3.94
N LEU A 27 3.50 19.29 5.06
CA LEU A 27 2.07 19.43 5.30
C LEU A 27 1.73 20.87 4.93
N VAL A 28 1.19 21.08 3.73
CA VAL A 28 0.41 22.27 3.46
C VAL A 28 -0.69 22.20 4.50
N GLY A 29 -0.57 23.01 5.54
CA GLY A 29 -1.63 23.25 6.50
C GLY A 29 -2.76 23.94 5.76
N SER A 30 -3.50 23.18 4.95
CA SER A 30 -4.85 23.54 4.56
C SER A 30 -5.61 23.72 5.87
N ALA A 31 -6.36 24.80 6.00
CA ALA A 31 -7.31 24.95 7.09
C ALA A 31 -8.07 23.61 7.20
N ALA A 32 -8.04 22.99 8.39
CA ALA A 32 -8.56 21.64 8.58
C ALA A 32 -9.95 21.55 7.94
N VAL A 33 -10.06 20.80 6.84
CA VAL A 33 -11.33 20.63 6.14
C VAL A 33 -12.26 19.94 7.12
N LYS A 34 -13.27 20.67 7.59
CA LYS A 34 -14.17 20.20 8.66
C LYS A 34 -15.35 19.38 8.15
N THR A 35 -15.53 19.34 6.83
CA THR A 35 -16.68 18.69 6.19
C THR A 35 -16.23 17.97 4.92
N PRO A 36 -16.74 16.76 4.65
CA PRO A 36 -16.50 16.08 3.39
C PRO A 36 -16.86 16.98 2.19
N ILE A 37 -16.02 16.98 1.16
CA ILE A 37 -16.21 17.72 -0.08
C ILE A 37 -17.22 16.99 -0.97
N LYS A 38 -17.16 15.66 -1.03
CA LYS A 38 -18.09 14.86 -1.83
C LYS A 38 -19.46 14.80 -1.15
N THR A 39 -20.50 15.20 -1.88
CA THR A 39 -21.88 15.27 -1.36
C THR A 39 -22.81 14.19 -1.93
N LYS A 40 -22.40 13.49 -3.01
CA LYS A 40 -23.15 12.39 -3.64
C LYS A 40 -22.23 11.48 -4.46
N GLY A 41 -22.70 10.27 -4.78
CA GLY A 41 -22.12 9.44 -5.83
C GLY A 41 -22.15 10.15 -7.18
N THR A 42 -21.05 10.06 -7.93
CA THR A 42 -20.86 10.74 -9.22
C THR A 42 -20.45 9.78 -10.33
N ILE A 43 -19.86 8.63 -10.00
CA ILE A 43 -19.56 7.55 -10.94
C ILE A 43 -20.70 6.53 -10.91
N TYR A 44 -21.17 6.15 -9.72
CA TYR A 44 -22.32 5.28 -9.52
C TYR A 44 -23.44 6.07 -8.84
N THR A 45 -24.38 6.55 -9.64
CA THR A 45 -25.57 7.25 -9.12
C THR A 45 -26.55 6.28 -8.46
N GLU A 46 -27.40 6.78 -7.54
CA GLU A 46 -28.47 5.97 -6.93
C GLU A 46 -29.36 5.28 -7.98
N LYS A 47 -29.65 5.98 -9.08
CA LYS A 47 -30.43 5.44 -10.20
C LYS A 47 -29.73 4.26 -10.88
N GLU A 48 -28.43 4.37 -11.14
CA GLU A 48 -27.64 3.29 -11.76
C GLU A 48 -27.53 2.09 -10.83
N ILE A 49 -27.29 2.32 -9.53
CA ILE A 49 -27.24 1.28 -8.51
C ILE A 49 -28.61 0.56 -8.41
N ALA A 50 -29.71 1.31 -8.33
CA ALA A 50 -31.06 0.74 -8.28
C ALA A 50 -31.41 -0.05 -9.54
N THR A 51 -30.99 0.45 -10.71
CA THR A 51 -31.16 -0.26 -12.00
C THR A 51 -30.35 -1.55 -12.02
N CYS A 52 -29.10 -1.51 -11.57
CA CYS A 52 -28.23 -2.67 -11.46
C CYS A 52 -28.87 -3.76 -10.56
N ARG A 53 -29.34 -3.37 -9.38
CA ARG A 53 -29.99 -4.29 -8.43
C ARG A 53 -31.33 -4.83 -8.95
N THR A 54 -32.05 -4.06 -9.75
CA THR A 54 -33.25 -4.54 -10.46
C THR A 54 -32.88 -5.58 -11.51
N ASN A 55 -31.81 -5.34 -12.28
CA ASN A 55 -31.30 -6.29 -13.28
C ASN A 55 -30.81 -7.60 -12.63
N VAL A 56 -30.17 -7.53 -11.47
CA VAL A 56 -29.77 -8.71 -10.67
C VAL A 56 -30.97 -9.59 -10.32
N LYS A 57 -32.15 -9.01 -10.06
CA LYS A 57 -33.38 -9.77 -9.81
C LYS A 57 -34.03 -10.32 -11.08
N LYS A 58 -33.81 -9.67 -12.23
CA LYS A 58 -34.48 -9.99 -13.50
C LYS A 58 -33.72 -11.00 -14.35
N TYR A 59 -32.39 -10.93 -14.38
CA TYR A 59 -31.57 -11.71 -15.31
C TYR A 59 -30.66 -12.70 -14.59
N ASN A 60 -30.70 -13.97 -15.02
CA ASN A 60 -29.91 -15.05 -14.42
C ASN A 60 -28.41 -14.77 -14.46
N TRP A 61 -27.89 -14.21 -15.56
CA TRP A 61 -26.46 -13.86 -15.67
C TRP A 61 -26.07 -12.77 -14.66
N ALA A 62 -26.94 -11.79 -14.41
CA ALA A 62 -26.66 -10.71 -13.46
C ALA A 62 -26.69 -11.23 -12.02
N SER A 63 -27.65 -12.12 -11.70
CA SER A 63 -27.69 -12.83 -10.42
C SER A 63 -26.44 -13.68 -10.19
N ALA A 64 -25.99 -14.42 -11.20
CA ALA A 64 -24.76 -15.23 -11.15
C ALA A 64 -23.52 -14.35 -10.92
N THR A 65 -23.39 -13.22 -11.61
CA THR A 65 -22.31 -12.25 -11.40
C THR A 65 -22.32 -11.72 -9.96
N LYS A 66 -23.48 -11.28 -9.45
CA LYS A 66 -23.62 -10.84 -8.06
C LYS A 66 -23.18 -11.93 -7.08
N ASN A 67 -23.67 -13.17 -7.26
CA ASN A 67 -23.33 -14.30 -6.39
C ASN A 67 -21.83 -14.59 -6.37
N SER A 68 -21.15 -14.50 -7.52
CA SER A 68 -19.69 -14.73 -7.63
C SER A 68 -18.88 -13.69 -6.84
N TYR A 69 -19.23 -12.41 -6.98
CA TYR A 69 -18.59 -11.33 -6.21
C TYR A 69 -18.87 -11.45 -4.71
N CYS A 70 -20.12 -11.71 -4.32
CA CYS A 70 -20.48 -11.91 -2.91
C CYS A 70 -19.73 -13.10 -2.29
N ALA A 71 -19.68 -14.25 -2.96
CA ALA A 71 -18.96 -15.42 -2.46
C ALA A 71 -17.45 -15.18 -2.31
N SER A 72 -16.85 -14.40 -3.22
CA SER A 72 -15.44 -14.03 -3.12
C SER A 72 -15.20 -13.02 -1.99
N ALA A 73 -16.06 -12.01 -1.89
CA ALA A 73 -16.00 -11.01 -0.83
C ALA A 73 -16.21 -11.61 0.57
N ASP A 74 -17.11 -12.58 0.72
CA ASP A 74 -17.36 -13.27 1.99
C ASP A 74 -16.12 -14.04 2.47
N LYS A 75 -15.43 -14.73 1.56
CA LYS A 75 -14.15 -15.40 1.87
C LYS A 75 -13.06 -14.40 2.28
N MET A 76 -13.02 -13.24 1.63
CA MET A 76 -12.06 -12.19 1.97
C MET A 76 -12.35 -11.60 3.36
N ILE A 77 -13.60 -11.23 3.62
CA ILE A 77 -14.04 -10.69 4.93
C ILE A 77 -13.75 -11.68 6.06
N ALA A 78 -13.89 -12.99 5.80
CA ALA A 78 -13.62 -14.03 6.79
C ALA A 78 -12.16 -14.05 7.30
N ASN A 79 -11.19 -13.46 6.58
CA ASN A 79 -9.82 -13.29 7.07
C ASN A 79 -9.71 -12.23 8.19
N GLY A 80 -10.74 -11.37 8.35
CA GLY A 80 -10.76 -10.29 9.34
C GLY A 80 -9.99 -9.05 8.89
N ILE A 81 -10.33 -7.88 9.47
CA ILE A 81 -9.71 -6.60 9.07
C ILE A 81 -8.27 -6.46 9.57
N ASP A 82 -7.91 -7.04 10.72
CA ASP A 82 -6.53 -7.08 11.24
C ASP A 82 -5.56 -7.69 10.24
N PHE A 83 -5.97 -8.77 9.56
CA PHE A 83 -5.17 -9.44 8.54
C PHE A 83 -4.77 -8.47 7.41
N TYR A 84 -5.72 -7.70 6.88
CA TYR A 84 -5.44 -6.76 5.79
C TYR A 84 -4.63 -5.55 6.25
N TYR A 85 -4.75 -5.13 7.52
CA TYR A 85 -3.89 -4.11 8.11
C TYR A 85 -2.43 -4.54 8.16
N LEU A 86 -2.15 -5.82 8.41
CA LEU A 86 -0.80 -6.38 8.37
C LEU A 86 -0.24 -6.49 6.94
N LEU A 87 -1.11 -6.72 5.94
CA LEU A 87 -0.69 -6.76 4.53
C LEU A 87 -0.42 -5.37 3.95
N MET A 88 -1.15 -4.34 4.40
CA MET A 88 -0.92 -2.94 4.03
C MET A 88 0.22 -2.33 4.86
N SER A 89 1.45 -2.70 4.52
CA SER A 89 2.64 -2.21 5.21
C SER A 89 2.89 -0.71 5.01
N SER A 90 3.47 -0.05 6.01
CA SER A 90 3.99 1.32 5.89
C SER A 90 5.22 1.39 4.97
N ASN A 91 5.71 2.62 4.72
CA ASN A 91 6.79 2.86 3.78
C ASN A 91 8.12 2.15 4.14
N GLU A 92 8.32 1.87 5.43
CA GLU A 92 9.53 1.22 5.97
C GLU A 92 9.70 -0.24 5.57
N VAL A 93 8.65 -0.89 5.06
CA VAL A 93 8.80 -2.17 4.35
C VAL A 93 8.89 -1.85 2.87
N TRP A 94 10.09 -1.94 2.33
CA TRP A 94 10.37 -1.56 0.95
C TRP A 94 9.65 -2.48 -0.03
N ARG A 95 9.48 -2.04 -1.27
CA ARG A 95 8.71 -2.78 -2.29
C ARG A 95 9.52 -2.87 -3.57
N SER A 96 9.47 -4.03 -4.21
CA SER A 96 10.16 -4.27 -5.48
C SER A 96 9.29 -5.12 -6.39
N TYR A 97 9.36 -4.84 -7.69
CA TYR A 97 8.62 -5.58 -8.70
C TYR A 97 9.23 -6.97 -9.00
N TYR A 98 10.52 -7.17 -8.68
CA TYR A 98 11.23 -8.45 -8.84
C TYR A 98 12.09 -8.78 -7.63
N VAL A 99 12.19 -10.07 -7.27
CA VAL A 99 13.17 -10.54 -6.27
C VAL A 99 14.61 -10.21 -6.71
N SER A 100 14.91 -10.46 -7.99
CA SER A 100 16.12 -9.98 -8.67
C SER A 100 15.88 -9.98 -10.18
N GLU A 101 16.27 -8.91 -10.87
CA GLU A 101 16.20 -8.83 -12.33
C GLU A 101 17.35 -9.54 -13.03
N THR A 102 18.49 -9.70 -12.35
CA THR A 102 19.74 -10.17 -12.97
C THR A 102 20.21 -11.51 -12.43
N ASN A 103 19.84 -11.88 -11.20
CA ASN A 103 20.36 -13.08 -10.54
C ASN A 103 19.29 -14.14 -10.26
N GLY A 104 18.02 -13.86 -10.54
CA GLY A 104 16.91 -14.78 -10.28
C GLY A 104 16.72 -15.12 -8.79
N CYS A 105 16.68 -16.41 -8.47
CA CYS A 105 16.45 -16.94 -7.13
C CYS A 105 17.72 -16.94 -6.28
N PRO A 106 17.63 -16.61 -4.96
CA PRO A 106 18.78 -16.66 -4.06
C PRO A 106 19.47 -18.04 -3.94
N ASN A 107 18.84 -19.12 -4.40
CA ASN A 107 19.40 -20.47 -4.38
C ASN A 107 19.63 -21.09 -5.76
N CYS A 108 18.62 -21.16 -6.63
CA CYS A 108 18.75 -21.78 -7.96
C CYS A 108 19.06 -20.79 -9.09
N GLY A 109 19.33 -19.52 -8.76
CA GLY A 109 19.71 -18.51 -9.74
C GLY A 109 18.66 -18.33 -10.83
N LEU A 110 19.10 -18.38 -12.08
CA LEU A 110 18.32 -18.04 -13.27
C LEU A 110 17.21 -19.06 -13.60
N ASP A 111 17.24 -20.27 -13.02
CA ASP A 111 16.23 -21.31 -13.27
C ASP A 111 14.79 -20.85 -12.94
N VAL A 112 14.64 -19.85 -12.05
CA VAL A 112 13.33 -19.26 -11.72
C VAL A 112 12.69 -18.52 -12.91
N TYR A 113 13.47 -18.13 -13.92
CA TYR A 113 12.96 -17.41 -15.08
C TYR A 113 12.15 -18.29 -16.04
N ASP A 114 12.33 -19.61 -16.01
CA ASP A 114 11.44 -20.55 -16.71
C ASP A 114 9.99 -20.46 -16.22
N TYR A 115 9.78 -19.92 -15.02
CA TYR A 115 8.48 -19.65 -14.40
C TYR A 115 8.11 -18.15 -14.42
N GLY A 116 8.84 -17.34 -15.19
CA GLY A 116 8.61 -15.89 -15.30
C GLY A 116 8.88 -15.11 -14.01
N ASN A 117 9.75 -15.62 -13.12
CA ASN A 117 10.05 -15.03 -11.81
C ASN A 117 8.82 -14.92 -10.88
N LYS A 118 7.80 -15.77 -11.09
CA LYS A 118 6.55 -15.78 -10.32
C LYS A 118 6.67 -16.70 -9.11
N TYR A 119 7.03 -16.15 -7.96
CA TYR A 119 7.05 -16.92 -6.71
C TYR A 119 5.63 -17.24 -6.23
N ASN A 120 5.48 -18.38 -5.56
CA ASN A 120 4.22 -18.75 -4.93
C ASN A 120 4.07 -18.03 -3.58
N ILE A 121 2.88 -17.50 -3.30
CA ILE A 121 2.53 -16.83 -2.04
C ILE A 121 1.27 -17.46 -1.46
N ASP A 122 1.27 -17.63 -0.15
CA ASP A 122 0.06 -17.88 0.64
C ASP A 122 -0.01 -16.85 1.76
N PHE A 123 -0.79 -15.78 1.54
CA PHE A 123 -0.87 -14.67 2.51
C PHE A 123 -1.44 -15.12 3.86
N VAL A 124 -2.31 -16.14 3.88
CA VAL A 124 -3.06 -16.56 5.07
C VAL A 124 -2.22 -17.54 5.90
N ASN A 125 -1.70 -18.59 5.27
CA ASN A 125 -1.02 -19.67 6.00
C ASN A 125 0.50 -19.48 6.08
N LYS A 126 1.08 -18.62 5.23
CA LYS A 126 2.53 -18.35 5.19
C LYS A 126 2.81 -16.85 4.97
N PRO A 127 2.32 -15.97 5.86
CA PRO A 127 2.55 -14.53 5.74
C PRO A 127 4.04 -14.21 5.70
N PHE A 128 4.39 -13.20 4.90
CA PHE A 128 5.75 -12.75 4.63
C PHE A 128 6.70 -13.83 4.08
N LYS A 129 6.17 -14.89 3.46
CA LYS A 129 6.95 -15.92 2.79
C LYS A 129 6.64 -15.99 1.30
N ILE A 130 7.66 -16.30 0.51
CA ILE A 130 7.57 -16.61 -0.91
C ILE A 130 8.24 -17.95 -1.16
N THR A 131 7.69 -18.75 -2.06
CA THR A 131 8.27 -20.06 -2.43
C THR A 131 8.71 -20.04 -3.89
N CYS A 132 9.97 -20.36 -4.15
CA CYS A 132 10.51 -20.44 -5.50
C CYS A 132 9.85 -21.62 -6.25
N PRO A 133 9.26 -21.42 -7.44
CA PRO A 133 8.65 -22.51 -8.19
C PRO A 133 9.67 -23.50 -8.77
N ALA A 134 10.91 -23.07 -9.02
CA ALA A 134 11.94 -23.92 -9.62
C ALA A 134 12.61 -24.86 -8.60
N CYS A 135 12.98 -24.34 -7.42
CA CYS A 135 13.69 -25.14 -6.40
C CYS A 135 12.89 -25.42 -5.13
N SER A 136 11.64 -24.96 -5.05
CA SER A 136 10.74 -25.13 -3.90
C SER A 136 11.23 -24.52 -2.56
N MET A 137 12.36 -23.81 -2.56
CA MET A 137 12.84 -23.13 -1.34
C MET A 137 11.95 -21.95 -0.95
N VAL A 138 11.86 -21.72 0.35
CA VAL A 138 11.05 -20.68 0.97
C VAL A 138 11.95 -19.55 1.44
N PHE A 139 11.58 -18.31 1.12
CA PHE A 139 12.30 -17.11 1.54
C PHE A 139 11.33 -16.09 2.17
N PRO A 140 11.81 -15.20 3.07
CA PRO A 140 13.14 -15.25 3.66
C PRO A 140 13.24 -16.41 4.65
N THR A 141 14.44 -16.70 5.12
CA THR A 141 14.71 -17.87 5.96
C THR A 141 14.44 -17.62 7.44
N ASN A 142 14.25 -16.35 7.82
CA ASN A 142 13.92 -15.90 9.15
C ASN A 142 12.42 -15.72 9.39
N ASP A 143 12.01 -15.63 10.64
CA ASP A 143 10.62 -15.33 11.02
C ASP A 143 10.33 -13.83 10.86
N PHE A 144 10.12 -13.41 9.61
CA PHE A 144 9.84 -12.03 9.28
C PHE A 144 8.50 -11.53 9.84
N GLU A 145 7.50 -12.41 9.98
CA GLU A 145 6.20 -12.01 10.53
C GLU A 145 6.34 -11.55 11.99
N SER A 146 7.05 -12.33 12.83
CA SER A 146 7.31 -11.95 14.21
C SER A 146 8.20 -10.71 14.32
N TYR A 147 9.20 -10.58 13.43
CA TYR A 147 10.00 -9.37 13.31
C TYR A 147 9.13 -8.13 13.02
N TYR A 148 8.30 -8.22 11.98
CA TYR A 148 7.39 -7.16 11.56
C TYR A 148 6.42 -6.76 12.68
N LYS A 149 5.70 -7.74 13.24
CA LYS A 149 4.73 -7.51 14.33
C LYS A 149 5.36 -6.88 15.57
N SER A 150 6.59 -7.26 15.90
CA SER A 150 7.29 -6.69 17.05
C SER A 150 7.68 -5.22 16.90
N GLY A 151 7.68 -4.70 15.66
CA GLY A 151 7.99 -3.30 15.36
C GLY A 151 6.78 -2.43 15.04
N LEU A 152 5.56 -2.95 15.16
CA LEU A 152 4.32 -2.18 14.93
C LEU A 152 4.00 -1.29 16.13
N ASP A 153 3.61 -0.05 15.85
CA ASP A 153 2.98 0.83 16.84
C ASP A 153 1.45 0.61 16.94
N GLU A 154 0.78 1.40 17.79
CA GLU A 154 -0.68 1.37 17.96
C GLU A 154 -1.47 1.67 16.67
N HIS A 155 -0.84 2.34 15.71
CA HIS A 155 -1.39 2.66 14.41
C HIS A 155 -0.98 1.66 13.32
N TYR A 156 -0.36 0.53 13.69
CA TYR A 156 0.13 -0.48 12.76
C TYR A 156 1.16 0.09 11.77
N VAL A 157 1.89 1.14 12.14
CA VAL A 157 3.01 1.64 11.36
C VAL A 157 4.27 0.92 11.83
N PHE A 158 4.96 0.28 10.91
CA PHE A 158 6.16 -0.49 11.22
C PHE A 158 7.37 0.43 11.40
N ASN A 159 8.13 0.19 12.46
CA ASN A 159 9.41 0.81 12.73
C ASN A 159 10.51 -0.25 12.95
N PRO A 160 11.44 -0.43 11.99
CA PRO A 160 12.47 -1.46 12.09
C PRO A 160 13.45 -1.23 13.25
N GLN A 161 13.60 0.00 13.75
CA GLN A 161 14.47 0.28 14.90
C GLN A 161 13.88 -0.21 16.23
N LYS A 162 12.54 -0.34 16.30
CA LYS A 162 11.84 -0.88 17.47
C LYS A 162 11.61 -2.40 17.36
N ALA A 163 11.75 -2.96 16.17
CA ALA A 163 11.54 -4.38 15.92
C ALA A 163 12.57 -5.25 16.63
N ASN A 164 12.13 -6.41 17.12
CA ASN A 164 12.97 -7.33 17.87
C ASN A 164 13.90 -8.11 16.92
N LYS A 165 15.17 -7.74 16.96
CA LYS A 165 16.23 -8.32 16.11
C LYS A 165 16.51 -9.80 16.37
N GLN A 166 15.97 -10.40 17.44
CA GLN A 166 16.11 -11.86 17.65
C GLN A 166 15.51 -12.68 16.51
N TYR A 167 14.53 -12.12 15.80
CA TYR A 167 13.86 -12.75 14.67
C TYR A 167 14.64 -12.59 13.35
N LEU A 168 15.80 -11.93 13.34
CA LEU A 168 16.68 -11.78 12.16
C LEU A 168 17.74 -12.89 12.12
N LYS A 169 17.27 -14.14 12.15
CA LYS A 169 18.11 -15.34 12.10
C LYS A 169 17.47 -16.39 11.19
N ASN A 170 18.31 -17.09 10.44
CA ASN A 170 17.90 -18.21 9.61
C ASN A 170 17.42 -19.36 10.49
N VAL A 171 16.11 -19.65 10.41
CA VAL A 171 15.47 -20.76 11.13
C VAL A 171 15.05 -21.90 10.20
N SER A 172 15.15 -21.68 8.87
CA SER A 172 14.64 -22.61 7.87
C SER A 172 15.70 -23.56 7.33
N TYR A 173 16.96 -23.10 7.25
CA TYR A 173 18.09 -23.82 6.62
C TYR A 173 19.38 -23.65 7.44
N PRO A 174 19.43 -24.13 8.70
CA PRO A 174 20.54 -23.87 9.62
C PRO A 174 21.90 -24.31 9.07
N GLU A 175 21.93 -25.32 8.19
CA GLU A 175 23.13 -25.81 7.52
C GLU A 175 23.79 -24.78 6.59
N LYS A 176 23.07 -23.73 6.17
CA LYS A 176 23.58 -22.63 5.34
C LYS A 176 24.14 -21.47 6.16
N GLY A 177 24.07 -21.54 7.49
CA GLY A 177 24.58 -20.53 8.42
C GLY A 177 23.51 -19.58 8.97
N GLU A 178 23.81 -18.97 10.12
CA GLU A 178 22.86 -18.22 10.96
C GLU A 178 22.20 -17.04 10.25
N TYR A 179 22.88 -16.41 9.28
CA TYR A 179 22.38 -15.20 8.58
C TYR A 179 22.06 -15.44 7.10
N TRP A 180 22.16 -16.68 6.61
CA TRP A 180 21.89 -16.95 5.20
C TRP A 180 20.39 -16.84 4.90
N GLY A 181 20.04 -16.02 3.91
CA GLY A 181 18.65 -15.86 3.47
C GLY A 181 17.76 -15.00 4.39
N VAL A 182 18.36 -14.33 5.38
CA VAL A 182 17.65 -13.44 6.31
C VAL A 182 17.32 -12.11 5.65
N ASP A 183 16.08 -11.65 5.80
CA ASP A 183 15.60 -10.35 5.33
C ASP A 183 15.12 -9.52 6.52
N ASP A 184 15.45 -8.23 6.53
CA ASP A 184 15.09 -7.25 7.55
C ASP A 184 14.10 -6.18 7.03
N GLY A 185 13.58 -6.38 5.82
CA GLY A 185 12.69 -5.47 5.11
C GLY A 185 13.41 -4.71 3.99
N THR A 186 14.74 -4.78 3.96
CA THR A 186 15.59 -4.14 2.95
C THR A 186 16.19 -5.15 1.96
N GLY A 187 15.84 -6.43 2.05
CA GLY A 187 16.31 -7.49 1.17
C GLY A 187 17.36 -8.38 1.80
N VAL A 188 17.44 -9.61 1.28
CA VAL A 188 18.42 -10.63 1.63
C VAL A 188 19.76 -10.32 0.97
N VAL A 189 20.87 -10.39 1.70
CA VAL A 189 22.22 -10.26 1.12
C VAL A 189 22.97 -11.59 1.19
N ILE A 190 23.32 -12.15 0.02
CA ILE A 190 24.10 -13.39 -0.10
C ILE A 190 25.25 -13.14 -1.08
N GLY A 191 26.49 -13.37 -0.64
CA GLY A 191 27.68 -13.19 -1.50
C GLY A 191 27.87 -11.76 -2.02
N GLY A 192 27.34 -10.75 -1.31
CA GLY A 192 27.37 -9.34 -1.74
C GLY A 192 26.21 -8.94 -2.67
N THR A 193 25.41 -9.89 -3.14
CA THR A 193 24.21 -9.62 -3.95
C THR A 193 22.99 -9.45 -3.06
N ARG A 194 22.19 -8.41 -3.34
CA ARG A 194 20.91 -8.16 -2.68
C ARG A 194 19.75 -8.76 -3.47
N TYR A 195 18.85 -9.45 -2.78
CA TYR A 195 17.61 -10.02 -3.30
C TYR A 195 16.43 -9.42 -2.53
N THR A 196 15.48 -8.82 -3.23
CA THR A 196 14.38 -8.06 -2.61
C THR A 196 13.20 -8.98 -2.27
N VAL A 197 13.44 -10.05 -1.52
CA VAL A 197 12.45 -11.09 -1.19
C VAL A 197 11.20 -10.50 -0.53
N ILE A 198 11.36 -9.82 0.61
CA ILE A 198 10.25 -9.13 1.27
C ILE A 198 9.73 -7.96 0.43
N GLY A 199 10.63 -7.30 -0.32
CA GLY A 199 10.25 -6.27 -1.28
C GLY A 199 9.21 -6.75 -2.30
N TRP A 200 9.44 -7.92 -2.88
CA TRP A 200 8.55 -8.54 -3.83
C TRP A 200 7.26 -9.04 -3.17
N TYR A 201 7.34 -9.71 -2.01
CA TYR A 201 6.15 -10.11 -1.25
C TYR A 201 5.23 -8.90 -0.97
N THR A 202 5.80 -7.80 -0.50
CA THR A 202 5.06 -6.59 -0.14
C THR A 202 4.43 -5.94 -1.37
N ASN A 203 5.15 -5.94 -2.50
CA ASN A 203 4.58 -5.54 -3.79
C ASN A 203 3.35 -6.39 -4.14
N GLN A 204 3.42 -7.72 -4.00
CA GLN A 204 2.28 -8.59 -4.28
C GLN A 204 1.14 -8.42 -3.26
N ALA A 205 1.43 -8.15 -1.99
CA ALA A 205 0.44 -7.87 -0.97
C ALA A 205 -0.42 -6.64 -1.35
N TRP A 206 0.21 -5.55 -1.80
CA TRP A 206 -0.52 -4.38 -2.30
C TRP A 206 -1.38 -4.68 -3.54
N SER A 207 -0.95 -5.60 -4.41
CA SER A 207 -1.77 -6.08 -5.54
C SER A 207 -2.94 -6.94 -5.10
N HIS A 208 -2.77 -7.73 -4.03
CA HIS A 208 -3.87 -8.44 -3.40
C HIS A 208 -4.90 -7.47 -2.81
N ILE A 209 -4.46 -6.41 -2.11
CA ILE A 209 -5.33 -5.36 -1.56
C ILE A 209 -6.15 -4.66 -2.66
N TYR A 210 -5.52 -4.35 -3.80
CA TYR A 210 -6.24 -3.84 -4.98
C TYR A 210 -7.38 -4.78 -5.40
N GLY A 211 -7.09 -6.08 -5.53
CA GLY A 211 -8.09 -7.09 -5.90
C GLY A 211 -9.23 -7.24 -4.88
N VAL A 212 -8.90 -7.19 -3.59
CA VAL A 212 -9.88 -7.23 -2.49
C VAL A 212 -10.82 -6.03 -2.55
N LEU A 213 -10.26 -4.81 -2.66
CA LEU A 213 -11.04 -3.58 -2.74
C LEU A 213 -11.98 -3.58 -3.94
N ASN A 214 -11.50 -4.01 -5.11
CA ASN A 214 -12.32 -4.12 -6.31
C ASN A 214 -13.44 -5.17 -6.18
N THR A 215 -13.17 -6.29 -5.50
CA THR A 215 -14.17 -7.35 -5.24
C THR A 215 -15.26 -6.84 -4.31
N LEU A 216 -14.89 -6.18 -3.21
CA LEU A 216 -15.82 -5.60 -2.24
C LEU A 216 -16.69 -4.51 -2.88
N LYS A 217 -16.09 -3.68 -3.74
CA LYS A 217 -16.79 -2.64 -4.52
C LYS A 217 -17.94 -3.23 -5.33
N PHE A 218 -17.66 -4.23 -6.17
CA PHE A 218 -18.69 -4.84 -6.99
C PHE A 218 -19.70 -5.67 -6.17
N ALA A 219 -19.24 -6.36 -5.12
CA ALA A 219 -20.15 -7.06 -4.20
C ALA A 219 -21.17 -6.08 -3.59
N TYR A 220 -20.74 -4.91 -3.12
CA TYR A 220 -21.63 -3.88 -2.57
C TYR A 220 -22.58 -3.28 -3.62
N LEU A 221 -22.05 -2.88 -4.78
CA LEU A 221 -22.86 -2.28 -5.85
C LEU A 221 -24.02 -3.21 -6.26
N TYR A 222 -23.72 -4.50 -6.43
CA TYR A 222 -24.68 -5.48 -6.94
C TYR A 222 -25.65 -6.01 -5.88
N SER A 223 -25.20 -6.20 -4.65
CA SER A 223 -26.03 -6.79 -3.57
C SER A 223 -26.73 -5.73 -2.71
N GLY A 224 -26.05 -4.61 -2.45
CA GLY A 224 -26.42 -3.65 -1.42
C GLY A 224 -26.18 -4.12 0.01
N GLU A 225 -25.49 -5.24 0.24
CA GLU A 225 -25.18 -5.71 1.58
C GLU A 225 -24.11 -4.82 2.24
N GLN A 226 -24.46 -4.20 3.36
CA GLN A 226 -23.64 -3.20 4.03
C GLN A 226 -22.26 -3.73 4.47
N LYS A 227 -22.14 -5.02 4.81
CA LYS A 227 -20.85 -5.63 5.22
C LYS A 227 -19.73 -5.41 4.19
N TYR A 228 -20.05 -5.42 2.89
CA TYR A 228 -19.05 -5.22 1.84
C TYR A 228 -18.57 -3.76 1.78
N ALA A 229 -19.49 -2.79 1.94
CA ALA A 229 -19.13 -1.38 2.03
C ALA A 229 -18.33 -1.09 3.30
N THR A 230 -18.79 -1.53 4.47
CA THR A 230 -18.10 -1.33 5.75
C THR A 230 -16.65 -1.83 5.70
N PHE A 231 -16.42 -3.03 5.15
CA PHE A 231 -15.07 -3.57 5.01
C PHE A 231 -14.24 -2.84 3.96
N GLY A 232 -14.84 -2.48 2.82
CA GLY A 232 -14.17 -1.70 1.77
C GLY A 232 -13.77 -0.30 2.21
N ILE A 233 -14.62 0.38 2.99
CA ILE A 233 -14.34 1.67 3.63
C ILE A 233 -13.18 1.54 4.62
N ALA A 234 -13.13 0.47 5.41
CA ALA A 234 -12.02 0.23 6.33
C ALA A 234 -10.68 0.08 5.60
N ILE A 235 -10.66 -0.65 4.48
CA ILE A 235 -9.48 -0.75 3.63
C ILE A 235 -9.09 0.63 3.06
N LEU A 236 -10.04 1.38 2.49
CA LEU A 236 -9.75 2.73 1.96
C LEU A 236 -9.23 3.69 3.03
N SER A 237 -9.81 3.64 4.24
CA SER A 237 -9.35 4.45 5.37
C SER A 237 -7.90 4.13 5.70
N ARG A 238 -7.52 2.86 5.73
CA ARG A 238 -6.13 2.45 5.97
C ARG A 238 -5.20 2.90 4.85
N ILE A 239 -5.62 2.79 3.60
CA ILE A 239 -4.83 3.29 2.46
C ILE A 239 -4.61 4.79 2.65
N ALA A 240 -5.64 5.56 3.01
CA ALA A 240 -5.53 6.99 3.27
C ALA A 240 -4.61 7.32 4.47
N ASP A 241 -4.59 6.50 5.52
CA ASP A 241 -3.68 6.68 6.65
C ASP A 241 -2.19 6.60 6.22
N LEU A 242 -1.89 5.71 5.27
CA LEU A 242 -0.51 5.42 4.85
C LEU A 242 -0.05 6.30 3.68
N TYR A 243 -0.94 6.50 2.70
CA TYR A 243 -0.62 7.06 1.38
C TYR A 243 0.19 8.36 1.41
N PRO A 244 -0.05 9.35 2.31
CA PRO A 244 0.75 10.57 2.36
C PRO A 244 2.25 10.32 2.51
N THR A 245 2.64 9.26 3.23
CA THR A 245 4.03 8.90 3.54
C THR A 245 4.63 7.87 2.58
N MET A 246 3.83 7.34 1.64
CA MET A 246 4.30 6.34 0.69
C MET A 246 5.13 7.00 -0.40
N ASP A 247 6.37 6.54 -0.55
CA ASP A 247 7.25 6.88 -1.66
C ASP A 247 8.29 5.77 -1.84
N PRO A 248 8.87 5.60 -3.03
CA PRO A 248 9.86 4.55 -3.25
C PRO A 248 11.31 5.07 -3.18
N TYR A 249 11.66 5.89 -2.18
CA TYR A 249 13.02 6.42 -2.03
C TYR A 249 14.11 5.35 -2.07
N TYR A 250 13.79 4.13 -1.63
CA TYR A 250 14.68 2.98 -1.60
C TYR A 250 15.22 2.58 -2.99
N GLU A 251 14.52 2.88 -4.09
CA GLU A 251 15.03 2.68 -5.47
C GLU A 251 16.28 3.54 -5.74
N LYS A 252 16.44 4.66 -5.03
CA LYS A 252 17.63 5.52 -5.12
C LYS A 252 18.78 5.04 -4.24
N LEU A 253 18.48 4.22 -3.22
CA LEU A 253 19.48 3.68 -2.30
C LEU A 253 20.09 2.39 -2.82
N TYR A 254 19.27 1.54 -3.44
CA TYR A 254 19.67 0.22 -3.92
C TYR A 254 19.05 -0.05 -5.29
N LYS A 255 19.90 -0.24 -6.30
CA LYS A 255 19.50 -0.51 -7.69
C LYS A 255 18.71 -1.82 -7.84
N GLU A 256 18.80 -2.72 -6.87
CA GLU A 256 18.08 -4.00 -6.86
C GLU A 256 16.59 -3.83 -6.54
N PHE A 257 16.19 -2.69 -5.96
CA PHE A 257 14.79 -2.32 -5.83
C PHE A 257 14.35 -1.61 -7.10
N VAL A 258 13.38 -2.20 -7.76
CA VAL A 258 12.86 -1.71 -9.03
C VAL A 258 11.34 -1.63 -8.99
N ALA A 259 10.78 -0.60 -9.59
CA ALA A 259 9.34 -0.47 -9.77
C ALA A 259 8.97 -0.19 -11.22
N SER A 260 7.67 -0.28 -11.52
CA SER A 260 7.06 0.00 -12.82
C SER A 260 7.08 1.51 -13.15
N ASN A 261 8.26 2.10 -13.23
CA ASN A 261 8.45 3.54 -13.44
C ASN A 261 8.55 3.92 -14.92
N GLY A 262 9.00 3.02 -15.81
CA GLY A 262 9.05 3.28 -17.26
C GLY A 262 9.91 4.50 -17.66
N GLY A 263 11.02 4.74 -16.96
CA GLY A 263 12.02 5.76 -17.29
C GLY A 263 12.30 6.79 -16.18
N ASN A 264 12.93 7.91 -16.54
CA ASN A 264 13.58 8.84 -15.59
C ASN A 264 12.67 9.95 -15.00
N ALA A 265 11.35 9.76 -14.90
CA ALA A 265 10.45 10.84 -14.45
C ALA A 265 9.43 10.37 -13.42
N GLY A 266 9.54 10.88 -12.18
CA GLY A 266 8.70 10.45 -11.07
C GLY A 266 8.93 8.99 -10.69
N TYR A 267 8.48 8.60 -9.50
CA TYR A 267 8.71 7.25 -8.99
C TYR A 267 7.44 6.51 -8.51
N GLY A 268 6.28 7.16 -8.48
CA GLY A 268 5.10 6.56 -7.85
C GLY A 268 5.05 6.79 -6.35
N LYS A 269 4.19 6.03 -5.66
CA LYS A 269 4.00 6.10 -4.21
C LYS A 269 3.93 4.71 -3.59
N ILE A 270 2.76 4.06 -3.63
CA ILE A 270 2.64 2.67 -3.17
C ILE A 270 3.39 1.75 -4.14
N LYS A 271 3.15 1.94 -5.43
CA LYS A 271 3.77 1.27 -6.56
C LYS A 271 4.57 2.25 -7.41
N GLY A 272 5.20 1.74 -8.47
CA GLY A 272 5.81 2.57 -9.49
C GLY A 272 4.77 3.40 -10.25
N ARG A 273 5.19 4.52 -10.85
CA ARG A 273 4.27 5.55 -11.40
C ARG A 273 3.18 5.03 -12.35
N ILE A 274 3.48 3.98 -13.13
CA ILE A 274 2.57 3.38 -14.12
C ILE A 274 1.44 2.65 -13.42
N ASP A 275 1.78 1.78 -12.48
CA ASP A 275 0.81 1.04 -11.66
C ASP A 275 0.03 2.00 -10.76
N GLU A 276 0.67 3.06 -10.26
CA GLU A 276 0.01 4.06 -9.41
C GLU A 276 -1.18 4.72 -10.12
N ALA A 277 -1.11 4.92 -11.43
CA ALA A 277 -2.23 5.45 -12.22
C ALA A 277 -3.44 4.51 -12.22
N VAL A 278 -3.21 3.20 -12.27
CA VAL A 278 -4.26 2.18 -12.19
C VAL A 278 -4.84 2.08 -10.77
N TYR A 279 -3.97 2.14 -9.75
CA TYR A 279 -4.36 2.06 -8.34
C TYR A 279 -5.20 3.25 -7.93
N PHE A 280 -4.76 4.46 -8.30
CA PHE A 280 -5.51 5.67 -8.00
C PHE A 280 -6.90 5.67 -8.64
N GLY A 281 -7.00 5.19 -9.89
CA GLY A 281 -8.29 5.00 -10.56
C GLY A 281 -9.24 4.13 -9.73
N LEU A 282 -8.76 2.99 -9.21
CA LEU A 282 -9.56 2.14 -8.33
C LEU A 282 -9.92 2.84 -7.00
N PHE A 283 -9.01 3.57 -6.38
CA PHE A 283 -9.28 4.22 -5.09
C PHE A 283 -10.40 5.25 -5.20
N ALA A 284 -10.38 6.09 -6.24
CA ALA A 284 -11.45 7.05 -6.52
C ALA A 284 -12.77 6.35 -6.84
N ASP A 285 -12.73 5.30 -7.68
CA ASP A 285 -13.88 4.50 -8.08
C ASP A 285 -14.53 3.76 -6.89
N ALA A 286 -13.72 3.18 -6.01
CA ALA A 286 -14.19 2.51 -4.80
C ALA A 286 -14.77 3.50 -3.78
N TYR A 287 -14.14 4.67 -3.58
CA TYR A 287 -14.69 5.71 -2.70
C TYR A 287 -16.08 6.17 -3.18
N ASP A 288 -16.26 6.33 -4.49
CA ASP A 288 -17.56 6.67 -5.07
C ASP A 288 -18.58 5.54 -4.87
N ALA A 289 -18.20 4.29 -5.16
CA ALA A 289 -19.08 3.14 -5.02
C ALA A 289 -19.59 2.93 -3.58
N PHE A 290 -18.76 3.20 -2.58
CA PHE A 290 -19.13 3.07 -1.17
C PHE A 290 -19.76 4.32 -0.57
N PHE A 291 -19.95 5.40 -1.35
CA PHE A 291 -20.40 6.69 -0.83
C PHE A 291 -21.68 6.59 0.00
N TYR A 292 -22.68 5.83 -0.48
CA TYR A 292 -23.94 5.63 0.23
C TYR A 292 -23.81 4.69 1.44
N GLY A 293 -22.78 3.85 1.48
CA GLY A 293 -22.50 2.93 2.59
C GLY A 293 -21.98 3.63 3.85
N PHE A 294 -21.49 4.88 3.75
CA PHE A 294 -21.08 5.66 4.93
C PHE A 294 -22.25 6.01 5.87
N ASN A 295 -23.49 6.06 5.37
CA ASN A 295 -24.66 6.39 6.18
C ASN A 295 -24.99 5.25 7.16
N GLU A 296 -24.99 4.01 6.66
CA GLU A 296 -25.30 2.81 7.46
C GLU A 296 -24.09 2.33 8.29
N MET A 297 -22.86 2.72 7.95
CA MET A 297 -21.66 2.30 8.69
C MET A 297 -21.63 2.80 10.14
N ALA A 298 -22.32 3.89 10.45
CA ALA A 298 -22.45 4.41 11.82
C ALA A 298 -23.40 3.56 12.69
N GLU A 299 -24.09 2.58 12.12
CA GLU A 299 -25.06 1.75 12.83
C GLU A 299 -24.41 0.57 13.57
N LYS A 300 -25.17 -0.03 14.51
CA LYS A 300 -24.70 -1.14 15.37
C LYS A 300 -24.13 -2.33 14.59
N THR A 301 -24.64 -2.59 13.39
CA THR A 301 -24.21 -3.71 12.53
C THR A 301 -22.79 -3.54 11.98
N SER A 302 -22.24 -2.33 11.99
CA SER A 302 -20.90 -1.98 11.52
C SER A 302 -19.97 -1.48 12.63
N GLN A 303 -20.45 -1.49 13.88
CA GLN A 303 -19.79 -0.86 15.02
C GLN A 303 -18.41 -1.47 15.34
N GLU A 304 -18.23 -2.77 15.14
CA GLU A 304 -16.94 -3.44 15.39
C GLU A 304 -15.84 -2.88 14.48
N VAL A 305 -16.07 -2.86 13.17
CA VAL A 305 -15.13 -2.31 12.18
C VAL A 305 -14.97 -0.80 12.37
N TYR A 306 -16.05 -0.09 12.68
CA TYR A 306 -15.94 1.34 12.95
C TYR A 306 -15.06 1.62 14.19
N SER A 307 -15.30 0.94 15.31
CA SER A 307 -14.47 1.06 16.51
C SER A 307 -13.03 0.57 16.30
N PHE A 308 -12.82 -0.37 15.39
CA PHE A 308 -11.49 -0.77 14.95
C PHE A 308 -10.73 0.41 14.33
N LEU A 309 -11.36 1.13 13.39
CA LEU A 309 -10.77 2.30 12.74
C LEU A 309 -10.48 3.42 13.74
N GLN A 310 -11.40 3.71 14.66
CA GLN A 310 -11.23 4.77 15.67
C GLN A 310 -9.98 4.56 16.54
N LYS A 311 -9.61 3.31 16.82
CA LYS A 311 -8.45 2.98 17.65
C LYS A 311 -7.13 3.02 16.89
N ARG A 312 -7.14 2.76 15.60
CA ARG A 312 -5.93 2.46 14.81
C ARG A 312 -5.57 3.55 13.80
N SER A 313 -6.50 4.40 13.40
CA SER A 313 -6.15 5.53 12.53
C SER A 313 -5.28 6.54 13.31
N PRO A 314 -4.22 7.10 12.70
CA PRO A 314 -3.50 8.24 13.27
C PRO A 314 -4.34 9.52 13.24
N PHE A 315 -5.49 9.51 12.54
CA PHE A 315 -6.45 10.60 12.51
C PHE A 315 -7.61 10.32 13.46
N ILE A 316 -8.11 11.38 14.09
CA ILE A 316 -9.24 11.27 15.02
C ILE A 316 -10.52 10.97 14.22
N ILE A 317 -11.08 9.77 14.41
CA ILE A 317 -12.36 9.37 13.82
C ILE A 317 -13.46 9.42 14.90
N LYS A 318 -14.37 10.39 14.82
CA LYS A 318 -15.56 10.49 15.69
C LYS A 318 -16.84 10.15 14.94
N THR A 319 -16.86 10.43 13.66
CA THR A 319 -17.99 10.24 12.75
C THR A 319 -17.53 9.57 11.45
N THR A 320 -18.49 9.09 10.64
CA THR A 320 -18.20 8.61 9.29
C THR A 320 -17.77 9.74 8.34
N ASP A 321 -18.08 11.00 8.67
CA ASP A 321 -17.55 12.18 7.99
C ASP A 321 -16.04 12.33 8.18
N ASP A 322 -15.51 12.02 9.36
CA ASP A 322 -14.05 12.06 9.60
C ASP A 322 -13.30 11.04 8.71
N ILE A 323 -13.91 9.86 8.46
CA ILE A 323 -13.35 8.86 7.53
C ILE A 323 -13.34 9.42 6.10
N LYS A 324 -14.44 10.04 5.66
CA LYS A 324 -14.52 10.67 4.33
C LYS A 324 -13.49 11.77 4.18
N ILE A 325 -13.33 12.64 5.18
CA ILE A 325 -12.31 13.70 5.19
C ILE A 325 -10.92 13.09 5.06
N ASN A 326 -10.60 12.04 5.83
CA ASN A 326 -9.32 11.35 5.73
C ASN A 326 -9.07 10.82 4.30
N ILE A 327 -10.03 10.08 3.73
CA ILE A 327 -9.92 9.54 2.37
C ILE A 327 -9.75 10.67 1.34
N GLU A 328 -10.54 11.74 1.44
CA GLU A 328 -10.47 12.84 0.49
C GLU A 328 -9.15 13.59 0.56
N GLN A 329 -8.68 13.95 1.76
CA GLN A 329 -7.46 14.76 1.93
C GLN A 329 -6.18 13.94 1.73
N ASN A 330 -6.14 12.74 2.28
CA ASN A 330 -4.93 11.94 2.37
C ASN A 330 -4.79 10.88 1.27
N LEU A 331 -5.84 10.67 0.48
CA LEU A 331 -5.79 9.79 -0.69
C LEU A 331 -6.22 10.49 -1.98
N ILE A 332 -7.48 10.95 -2.08
CA ILE A 332 -8.03 11.43 -3.35
C ILE A 332 -7.35 12.72 -3.84
N LEU A 333 -7.23 13.74 -2.97
CA LEU A 333 -6.63 15.02 -3.32
C LEU A 333 -5.10 14.94 -3.50
N GLN A 334 -4.47 13.85 -3.04
CA GLN A 334 -3.04 13.62 -3.28
C GLN A 334 -2.74 13.36 -4.77
N CYS A 335 -3.74 12.99 -5.58
CA CYS A 335 -3.51 12.65 -6.98
C CYS A 335 -3.04 13.83 -7.83
N TYR A 336 -3.74 14.96 -7.77
CA TYR A 336 -3.44 16.11 -8.61
C TYR A 336 -1.97 16.57 -8.51
N PRO A 337 -1.41 16.86 -7.32
CA PRO A 337 0.00 17.23 -7.22
C PRO A 337 0.93 16.11 -7.70
N ASN A 338 0.59 14.83 -7.48
CA ASN A 338 1.42 13.72 -7.92
C ASN A 338 1.36 13.45 -9.44
N ILE A 339 0.27 13.81 -10.12
CA ILE A 339 0.22 13.86 -11.59
C ILE A 339 1.13 14.97 -12.11
N LEU A 340 1.05 16.18 -11.54
CA LEU A 340 1.88 17.31 -11.95
C LEU A 340 3.38 17.02 -11.76
N LEU A 341 3.73 16.32 -10.67
CA LEU A 341 5.10 15.88 -10.39
C LEU A 341 5.51 14.63 -11.18
N ARG A 342 4.63 14.08 -12.02
CA ARG A 342 4.80 12.83 -12.79
C ARG A 342 5.05 11.58 -11.93
N ASN A 343 4.75 11.64 -10.63
CA ASN A 343 4.72 10.47 -9.76
C ASN A 343 3.54 9.55 -10.12
N ILE A 344 2.48 10.06 -10.73
CA ILE A 344 1.38 9.25 -11.27
C ILE A 344 1.29 9.51 -12.76
N CYS A 345 1.56 8.50 -13.58
CA CYS A 345 1.55 8.63 -15.03
C CYS A 345 1.39 7.27 -15.70
N GLY A 346 0.44 7.13 -16.62
CA GLY A 346 0.24 5.89 -17.37
C GLY A 346 1.43 5.53 -18.26
N ASN A 347 1.45 4.29 -18.74
CA ASN A 347 2.44 3.87 -19.73
C ASN A 347 2.08 4.47 -21.08
N MET A 348 2.81 5.51 -21.50
CA MET A 348 2.55 6.16 -22.79
C MET A 348 3.09 5.36 -23.98
N GLY A 349 3.84 4.27 -23.73
CA GLY A 349 4.69 3.66 -24.74
C GLY A 349 5.79 4.63 -25.18
N TYR A 350 6.99 4.13 -25.44
CA TYR A 350 8.02 4.90 -26.14
C TYR A 350 8.44 4.12 -27.37
#